data_AF-A0A1J5FE14-F1
#
_entry.id   AF-A0A1J5FE14-F1
#
_cell.length_a   1.000
_cell.length_b   1.000
_cell.length_c   1.000
_cell.angle_alpha   90.00
_cell.angle_beta   90.00
_cell.angle_gamma   90.00
#
_symmetry.space_group_name_H-M   'P 1'
#
loop_
_entity.id
_entity.type
_entity.pdbx_description
1 polymer ?
#
loop_
_entity_poly.entity_id
_entity_poly.type
_entity_poly.pdbx_seq_one_letter_code
_entity_poly.pdbx_strand_id
1 'polypeptide(L)' 'MNLTSNRILVLDEDAQKLRKLREILTREGFNIITAADKETALELSRHLKFEYVLGNASLLGFTSVAEENKDHKF' A
#
# COMPACT_ATOMS: atom_id res chain seq x y z
N MET A 1 1.79 -8.06 24.66
CA MET A 1 1.80 -7.76 23.21
C MET A 1 2.93 -6.77 22.95
N ASN A 2 3.84 -7.09 22.04
CA ASN A 2 4.98 -6.23 21.72
C ASN A 2 4.52 -5.10 20.78
N LEU A 3 4.27 -3.90 21.32
CA LEU A 3 3.74 -2.75 20.56
C LEU A 3 4.68 -2.21 19.47
N THR A 4 5.90 -2.75 19.35
CA THR A 4 6.94 -2.24 18.43
C THR A 4 6.89 -2.85 17.02
N SER A 5 6.03 -3.84 16.77
CA SER A 5 6.18 -4.74 15.61
C SER A 5 5.09 -4.66 14.53
N ASN A 6 3.96 -3.99 14.78
CA ASN A 6 2.78 -4.12 13.91
C ASN A 6 2.66 -2.93 12.95
N ARG A 7 3.53 -2.89 11.94
CA ARG A 7 3.44 -1.88 10.87
C ARG A 7 2.53 -2.35 9.75
N ILE A 8 1.63 -1.47 9.34
CA ILE A 8 0.78 -1.63 8.16
C ILE A 8 1.23 -0.65 7.09
N LEU A 9 1.46 -1.15 5.88
CA LEU A 9 1.70 -0.33 4.70
C LEU A 9 0.39 -0.08 3.96
N VAL A 10 0.07 1.18 3.65
CA VAL A 10 -1.11 1.59 2.89
C VAL A 10 -0.67 2.17 1.54
N LEU A 11 -1.16 1.60 0.43
CA LEU A 11 -0.86 2.03 -0.94
C LEU A 11 -2.11 2.55 -1.65
N ASP A 12 -2.12 3.83 -1.99
CA ASP A 12 -3.16 4.42 -2.85
C ASP A 12 -2.58 5.65 -3.55
N GLU A 13 -2.91 5.83 -4.82
CA GLU A 13 -2.50 7.02 -5.60
C GLU A 13 -3.24 8.29 -5.16
N ASP A 14 -4.37 8.15 -4.45
CA ASP A 14 -5.13 9.26 -3.89
C ASP A 14 -4.59 9.67 -2.51
N ALA A 15 -3.90 10.80 -2.47
CA ALA A 15 -3.35 11.39 -1.25
C ALA A 15 -4.40 11.68 -0.16
N GLN A 16 -5.66 12.00 -0.53
CA GLN A 16 -6.72 12.22 0.45
C GLN A 16 -7.18 10.90 1.09
N LYS A 17 -7.23 9.80 0.33
CA LYS A 17 -7.50 8.47 0.90
C LYS A 17 -6.37 8.04 1.82
N LEU A 18 -5.11 8.20 1.42
CA LEU A 18 -3.96 7.91 2.26
C LEU A 18 -4.03 8.64 3.60
N ARG A 19 -4.31 9.95 3.57
CA ARG A 19 -4.46 10.77 4.77
C ARG A 19 -5.61 10.27 5.66
N LYS A 20 -6.80 10.03 5.10
CA LYS A 20 -7.96 9.53 5.85
C LYS A 20 -7.70 8.16 6.49
N LEU A 21 -7.12 7.23 5.73
CA LEU A 21 -6.81 5.88 6.24
C LEU A 21 -5.76 5.94 7.35
N ARG A 22 -4.73 6.77 7.19
CA ARG A 22 -3.75 7.02 8.25
C ARG A 22 -4.41 7.57 9.51
N GLU A 23 -5.26 8.60 9.39
CA GLU A 23 -5.97 9.20 10.53
C GLU A 23 -6.85 8.18 11.26
N ILE A 24 -7.66 7.41 10.52
CA ILE A 24 -8.57 6.41 11.10
C ILE A 24 -7.78 5.29 11.79
N LEU A 25 -6.85 4.65 11.09
CA LEU A 25 -6.17 3.47 11.62
C LEU A 25 -5.16 3.82 12.72
N THR A 26 -4.54 5.01 12.67
CA THR A 26 -3.68 5.47 13.78
C THR A 26 -4.50 5.69 15.06
N ARG A 27 -5.75 6.18 14.96
CA ARG A 27 -6.65 6.32 16.12
C ARG A 27 -7.01 4.97 16.75
N GLU A 28 -7.03 3.90 15.96
CA GLU A 28 -7.23 2.53 16.44
C GLU A 28 -5.94 1.86 16.97
N GLY A 29 -4.83 2.59 17.01
CA GLY A 29 -3.56 2.11 17.59
C GLY A 29 -2.63 1.39 16.62
N PHE A 30 -2.91 1.41 15.31
CA PHE A 30 -2.01 0.85 14.29
C PHE A 30 -0.86 1.79 13.93
N ASN A 31 0.30 1.22 13.63
CA ASN A 31 1.44 1.97 13.08
C ASN A 31 1.36 1.99 11.54
N ILE A 32 0.92 3.12 10.99
CA ILE A 32 0.65 3.26 9.56
C ILE A 32 1.80 3.95 8.82
N ILE A 33 2.26 3.31 7.76
CA ILE A 33 3.15 3.92 6.75
C ILE A 33 2.38 3.94 5.43
N THR A 34 2.51 5.04 4.68
CA THR A 34 1.79 5.26 3.42
C THR A 34 2.78 5.36 2.25
N ALA A 35 2.40 4.84 1.10
CA ALA A 35 3.09 5.05 -0.18
C ALA A 35 2.07 5.38 -1.28
N ALA A 36 2.42 6.29 -2.18
CA ALA A 36 1.54 6.70 -3.29
C ALA A 36 1.72 5.83 -4.54
N ASP A 37 2.78 5.02 -4.58
CA ASP A 37 3.20 4.27 -5.75
C ASP A 37 3.97 2.99 -5.33
N LYS A 38 4.14 2.08 -6.30
CA LYS A 38 4.80 0.79 -6.10
C LYS A 38 6.29 0.91 -5.79
N GLU A 39 6.99 1.88 -6.37
CA GLU A 39 8.44 2.04 -6.20
C GLU A 39 8.76 2.45 -4.76
N THR A 40 8.06 3.45 -4.24
CA THR A 40 8.14 3.90 -2.85
C THR A 40 7.80 2.76 -1.89
N ALA A 41 6.74 1.99 -2.17
CA ALA A 41 6.34 0.85 -1.35
C ALA A 41 7.41 -0.26 -1.29
N LEU A 42 8.04 -0.56 -2.43
CA LEU A 42 9.11 -1.54 -2.52
C LEU A 42 10.36 -1.06 -1.77
N GLU A 43 10.74 0.21 -1.93
CA GLU A 43 11.89 0.77 -1.22
C GLU A 43 11.67 0.73 0.30
N LEU A 44 10.49 1.13 0.79
CA LEU A 44 10.13 1.02 2.20
C LEU A 44 10.22 -0.43 2.70
N SER A 45 9.78 -1.40 1.88
CA SER A 45 9.77 -2.82 2.25
C SER A 45 11.16 -3.45 2.30
N ARG A 46 12.18 -2.82 1.69
CA ARG A 46 13.59 -3.26 1.83
C ARG A 46 14.16 -2.94 3.20
N HIS A 47 13.69 -1.87 3.84
CA HIS A 47 14.22 -1.38 5.12
C HIS A 47 13.30 -1.69 6.31
N LEU A 48 12.00 -1.88 6.06
CA LEU A 48 10.98 -2.04 7.08
C LEU A 48 10.19 -3.33 6.85
N LYS A 49 9.99 -4.09 7.92
CA LYS A 49 9.03 -5.19 7.93
C LYS A 49 7.61 -4.66 8.15
N PHE A 50 6.70 -5.09 7.28
CA PHE A 50 5.25 -4.88 7.36
C PHE A 50 4.54 -6.20 7.64
N GLU A 51 3.54 -6.18 8.51
CA GLU A 51 2.70 -7.36 8.79
C GLU A 51 1.53 -7.45 7.81
N TYR A 52 1.00 -6.30 7.42
CA TYR A 52 -0.13 -6.19 6.52
C TYR A 52 0.12 -5.10 5.48
N VAL A 53 -0.44 -5.31 4.29
CA VAL A 53 -0.49 -4.33 3.21
C VAL A 53 -1.95 -4.11 2.83
N LEU A 54 -2.38 -2.85 2.83
CA LEU A 54 -3.71 -2.41 2.42
C LEU A 54 -3.56 -1.50 1.21
N GLY A 55 -4.42 -1.57 0.21
CA GLY A 55 -4.30 -0.62 -0.89
C GLY A 55 -5.19 -0.86 -2.09
N ASN A 56 -5.06 0.05 -3.07
CA ASN A 56 -5.70 -0.03 -4.36
C ASN A 56 -5.32 -1.36 -5.06
N ALA A 57 -6.33 -2.11 -5.51
CA ALA A 57 -6.18 -3.41 -6.14
C ALA A 57 -5.14 -3.40 -7.28
N SER A 58 -5.20 -2.41 -8.19
CA SER A 58 -4.27 -2.27 -9.31
C SER A 58 -2.83 -1.99 -8.85
N LEU A 59 -2.66 -1.20 -7.78
CA LEU A 59 -1.35 -0.94 -7.17
C LEU A 59 -0.80 -2.16 -6.44
N LEU A 60 -1.66 -3.07 -5.97
CA LEU A 60 -1.25 -4.34 -5.39
C LEU A 60 -1.07 -5.46 -6.44
N GLY A 61 -1.32 -5.16 -7.72
CA GLY A 61 -1.22 -6.13 -8.81
C GLY A 61 -2.48 -6.97 -9.03
N PHE A 62 -3.56 -6.69 -8.32
CA PHE A 62 -4.88 -7.27 -8.58
C PHE A 62 -5.59 -6.46 -9.67
N THR A 63 -5.15 -6.61 -10.92
CA THR A 63 -5.93 -6.15 -12.09
C THR A 63 -6.66 -7.33 -12.71
N SER A 64 -7.83 -7.05 -13.28
CA SER A 64 -8.50 -8.02 -14.15
C SER A 64 -7.63 -8.23 -15.40
N VAL A 65 -7.44 -9.48 -15.82
CA VAL A 65 -6.69 -9.92 -17.02
C VAL A 65 -7.05 -9.21 -18.35
N ALA A 66 -8.03 -8.31 -18.35
CA ALA A 66 -8.40 -7.50 -19.51
C ALA A 66 -7.35 -6.42 -19.89
N GLU A 67 -6.45 -6.01 -18.98
CA GLU A 67 -5.52 -4.90 -19.27
C GLU A 67 -4.09 -5.31 -19.66
N GLU A 68 -3.73 -6.60 -19.59
CA GLU A 68 -2.38 -7.07 -19.97
C GLU A 68 -2.16 -7.18 -21.50
N ASN A 69 -3.18 -6.94 -22.32
CA ASN A 69 -3.12 -7.07 -23.80
C ASN A 69 -3.08 -5.74 -24.56
N LYS A 70 -2.22 -4.78 -24.18
CA LYS A 70 -1.96 -3.57 -24.99
C LYS A 70 -0.56 -3.47 -25.61
N ASP A 71 0.28 -4.50 -25.47
CA ASP A 71 1.65 -4.53 -26.05
C ASP A 71 1.87 -5.55 -27.18
N HIS A 72 0.81 -6.03 -27.85
CA HIS A 72 0.97 -6.74 -29.13
C HIS A 72 0.68 -5.79 -30.31
N LYS A 73 1.72 -5.02 -30.65
CA LYS A 73 1.83 -4.24 -31.86
C LYS A 73 1.96 -5.21 -33.06
N PHE A 74 0.93 -5.26 -33.92
CA PHE A 74 1.03 -5.82 -35.27
C PHE A 74 1.27 -4.68 -36.27
#